data_AF-A0A8G1VZ66-F1
#
_entry.id   AF-A0A8G1VZ66-F1
#
_cell.length_a   1.000
_cell.length_b   1.000
_cell.length_c   1.000
_cell.angle_alpha   90.00
_cell.angle_beta   90.00
_cell.angle_gamma   90.00
#
_symmetry.space_group_name_H-M   'P 1'
#
loop_
_entity.id
_entity.type
_entity.pdbx_description
1 polymer ?
#
loop_
_entity_poly.entity_id
_entity_poly.type
_entity_poly.pdbx_seq_one_letter_code
_entity_poly.pdbx_strand_id
1 'polypeptide(L)'
;MPETNPRDILPNLPCALPATGIPANTDIRKTAGLFSDVFRTDLTPTLFTQDAVWRDTFALTGTLRTFYSAPTICDVSNRLRTSREADTFCVDIDAAKPVRLGAECGWIDVPFVFRTRSRLATKCSGVVSLVRTAAEEEYRVWMLCTMLEGLLGWGEVDSLGPGVQNIYGVEKVDVDCVVVGAGHSGLGTAGRLKALGFSCVVVERNARVGDNWRVRYDSLRLHTIRNWSHLPFERTFPPACGEWLSKDQLADGLESWSRRFGINVWTATELESGSWDEMKRKWTLRLRQHGDQRPSRRLTVTCSHVVLATGGPALTPRQPRLSGEEMFKGEFLHSANYRNGKKWKGKRGVVIGSANTGHDIAKDMVASGASCVTMVQRSTTYVLPREYLQRAWEGMFNDVTPTEVSDREMNLVPTAVARLMTMAVVHPQAAAEPERFQALLRAGFRVEVFGDLIYQLNQRLGGHSMDTGSSAMIARGEIKVKSDSPLASYTEEGLLFGDGSVLPADVIFATGFTGNLRDSVRTFFGEDIYNRVEDYWGIDPEGELKGVYVPTGLDVKFMPHPGLWYMGGGMGQARFYSRFVALQIRASLDGTPLPVYQGIHLKENSA
;
A
#
# COMPACT_ATOMS: atom_id res chain seq x y z
N MET A 1 -12.45 -3.69 -24.76
CA MET A 1 -12.23 -3.48 -23.31
C MET A 1 -12.84 -4.68 -22.59
N PRO A 2 -12.21 -5.26 -21.56
CA PRO A 2 -12.89 -6.25 -20.74
C PRO A 2 -14.16 -5.60 -20.14
N GLU A 3 -15.29 -6.32 -20.17
CA GLU A 3 -16.52 -5.87 -19.53
C GLU A 3 -16.23 -5.53 -18.07
N THR A 4 -16.40 -4.26 -17.70
CA THR A 4 -16.24 -3.83 -16.31
C THR A 4 -17.30 -4.52 -15.47
N ASN A 5 -16.89 -5.33 -14.50
CA ASN A 5 -17.83 -5.93 -13.56
C ASN A 5 -18.52 -4.76 -12.84
N PRO A 6 -19.86 -4.66 -12.87
CA PRO A 6 -20.59 -3.55 -12.23
C PRO A 6 -20.39 -3.50 -10.71
N ARG A 7 -19.77 -4.52 -10.11
CA ARG A 7 -19.36 -4.55 -8.69
C ARG A 7 -17.97 -3.95 -8.43
N ASP A 8 -17.16 -3.71 -9.45
CA ASP A 8 -15.83 -3.11 -9.28
C ASP A 8 -15.97 -1.60 -9.07
N ILE A 9 -15.44 -1.09 -7.97
CA ILE A 9 -15.64 0.32 -7.60
C ILE A 9 -14.82 1.25 -8.49
N LEU A 10 -13.50 1.01 -8.59
CA LEU A 10 -12.57 1.92 -9.25
C LEU A 10 -12.93 2.27 -10.71
N PRO A 11 -13.32 1.32 -11.58
CA PRO A 11 -13.70 1.65 -12.96
C PRO A 11 -14.99 2.46 -13.10
N ASN A 12 -15.81 2.50 -12.04
CA ASN A 12 -17.13 3.14 -12.04
C ASN A 12 -17.12 4.51 -11.33
N LEU A 13 -15.97 4.97 -10.82
CA LEU A 13 -15.83 6.29 -10.21
C LEU A 13 -15.86 7.39 -11.29
N PRO A 14 -16.56 8.52 -11.06
CA PRO A 14 -16.80 9.54 -12.07
C PRO A 14 -15.60 10.48 -12.26
N CYS A 15 -14.50 9.94 -12.77
CA CYS A 15 -13.31 10.72 -13.14
C CYS A 15 -12.69 10.20 -14.44
N ALA A 16 -12.11 11.09 -15.23
CA ALA A 16 -11.35 10.77 -16.43
C ALA A 16 -10.00 11.50 -16.43
N LEU A 17 -9.09 11.06 -17.28
CA LEU A 17 -7.90 11.85 -17.60
C LEU A 17 -8.29 13.02 -18.53
N PRO A 18 -7.61 14.17 -18.42
CA PRO A 18 -7.84 15.30 -19.32
C PRO A 18 -7.62 14.88 -20.78
N ALA A 19 -8.54 15.25 -21.66
CA ALA A 19 -8.46 14.95 -23.10
C ALA A 19 -7.68 16.01 -23.91
N THR A 20 -7.02 16.94 -23.22
CA THR A 20 -6.22 18.02 -23.81
C THR A 20 -4.82 18.03 -23.23
N GLY A 21 -3.83 18.24 -24.09
CA GLY A 21 -2.44 18.49 -23.69
C GLY A 21 -2.20 19.97 -23.36
N ILE A 22 -1.03 20.26 -22.79
CA ILE A 22 -0.59 21.64 -22.53
C ILE A 22 0.12 22.16 -23.81
N PRO A 23 -0.38 23.23 -24.47
CA PRO A 23 0.29 23.82 -25.63
C PRO A 23 1.75 24.18 -25.36
N ALA A 24 2.62 24.06 -26.37
CA ALA A 24 4.05 24.31 -26.23
C ALA A 24 4.39 25.75 -25.81
N ASN A 25 3.54 26.71 -26.19
CA ASN A 25 3.68 28.14 -25.91
C ASN A 25 2.92 28.61 -24.65
N THR A 26 2.45 27.68 -23.81
CA THR A 26 1.75 28.06 -22.57
C THR A 26 2.71 28.69 -21.56
N ASP A 27 2.41 29.92 -21.15
CA ASP A 27 3.08 30.57 -20.03
C ASP A 27 2.53 30.02 -18.70
N ILE A 28 3.27 29.06 -18.13
CA ILE A 28 2.88 28.35 -16.91
C ILE A 28 2.66 29.30 -15.74
N ARG A 29 3.56 30.30 -15.59
CA ARG A 29 3.51 31.24 -14.48
C ARG A 29 2.29 32.15 -14.60
N LYS A 30 2.02 32.65 -15.81
CA LYS A 30 0.83 33.47 -16.09
C LYS A 30 -0.45 32.68 -15.84
N THR A 31 -0.54 31.43 -16.31
CA THR A 31 -1.71 30.58 -16.10
C THR A 31 -1.95 30.30 -14.61
N ALA A 32 -0.90 29.95 -13.86
CA ALA A 32 -0.99 29.75 -12.41
C ALA A 32 -1.41 31.04 -11.67
N GLY A 33 -0.94 32.21 -12.14
CA GLY A 33 -1.30 33.51 -11.57
C GLY A 33 -2.78 33.85 -11.66
N LEU A 34 -3.54 33.28 -12.60
CA LEU A 34 -5.00 33.44 -12.67
C LEU A 34 -5.73 32.85 -11.45
N PHE A 35 -5.08 31.93 -10.75
CA PHE A 35 -5.63 31.20 -9.60
C PHE A 35 -4.99 31.63 -8.26
N SER A 36 -4.18 32.70 -8.23
CA SER A 36 -3.48 33.14 -7.02
C SER A 36 -4.41 33.44 -5.85
N ASP A 37 -5.63 33.90 -6.18
CA ASP A 37 -6.64 34.34 -5.23
C ASP A 37 -7.84 33.38 -5.14
N VAL A 38 -7.70 32.17 -5.69
CA VAL A 38 -8.80 31.18 -5.80
C VAL A 38 -9.45 30.85 -4.46
N PHE A 39 -8.69 30.91 -3.37
CA PHE A 39 -9.18 30.64 -2.02
C PHE A 39 -9.60 31.90 -1.25
N ARG A 40 -9.61 33.10 -1.83
CA ARG A 40 -10.07 34.32 -1.13
C ARG A 40 -11.58 34.34 -0.92
N THR A 41 -12.32 33.67 -1.80
CA THR A 41 -13.78 33.54 -1.71
C THR A 41 -14.18 32.07 -1.65
N ASP A 42 -15.48 31.84 -1.54
CA ASP A 42 -16.06 30.51 -1.72
C ASP A 42 -15.79 30.00 -3.14
N LEU A 43 -15.49 28.71 -3.23
CA LEU A 43 -15.33 28.02 -4.52
C LEU A 43 -16.70 27.84 -5.17
N THR A 44 -16.78 28.08 -6.48
CA THR A 44 -18.01 27.93 -7.28
C THR A 44 -17.87 26.84 -8.33
N PRO A 45 -18.95 26.13 -8.71
CA PRO A 45 -18.86 25.04 -9.68
C PRO A 45 -18.27 25.41 -11.04
N THR A 46 -18.40 26.68 -11.47
CA THR A 46 -17.83 27.22 -12.72
C THR A 46 -16.30 27.18 -12.77
N LEU A 47 -15.63 27.13 -11.60
CA LEU A 47 -14.18 27.03 -11.50
C LEU A 47 -13.64 25.67 -11.95
N PHE A 48 -14.47 24.64 -11.91
CA PHE A 48 -14.07 23.25 -12.06
C PHE A 48 -14.50 22.66 -13.40
N THR A 49 -13.84 21.59 -13.82
CA THR A 49 -14.37 20.72 -14.88
C THR A 49 -15.52 19.85 -14.37
N GLN A 50 -16.31 19.29 -15.29
CA GLN A 50 -17.45 18.43 -14.94
C GLN A 50 -17.00 17.15 -14.20
N ASP A 51 -15.86 16.61 -14.59
CA ASP A 51 -15.23 15.40 -14.05
C ASP A 51 -14.22 15.70 -12.92
N ALA A 52 -14.34 16.88 -12.30
CA ALA A 52 -13.41 17.29 -11.27
C ALA A 52 -13.45 16.40 -10.03
N VAL A 53 -12.28 16.23 -9.41
CA VAL A 53 -12.07 15.39 -8.23
C VAL A 53 -11.28 16.15 -7.17
N TRP A 54 -11.68 16.01 -5.92
CA TRP A 54 -10.93 16.50 -4.77
C TRP A 54 -10.58 15.37 -3.83
N ARG A 55 -9.30 15.18 -3.54
CA ARG A 55 -8.85 14.29 -2.46
C ARG A 55 -8.29 15.08 -1.30
N ASP A 56 -8.85 14.83 -0.12
CA ASP A 56 -8.35 15.38 1.14
C ASP A 56 -7.62 14.29 1.93
N THR A 57 -6.34 14.54 2.20
CA THR A 57 -5.45 13.69 2.97
C THR A 57 -5.29 14.29 4.36
N PHE A 58 -6.32 14.12 5.20
CA PHE A 58 -6.41 14.56 6.61
C PHE A 58 -6.39 16.07 6.87
N ALA A 59 -6.34 16.92 5.85
CA ALA A 59 -6.15 18.36 6.02
C ALA A 59 -7.41 19.07 6.53
N LEU A 60 -8.53 18.88 5.82
CA LEU A 60 -9.81 19.52 6.13
C LEU A 60 -10.84 18.52 6.66
N THR A 61 -10.76 17.26 6.26
CA THR A 61 -11.69 16.20 6.66
C THR A 61 -11.22 15.48 7.92
N GLY A 62 -9.94 15.56 8.27
CA GLY A 62 -9.34 14.82 9.38
C GLY A 62 -9.30 13.30 9.18
N THR A 63 -9.57 12.82 7.97
CA THR A 63 -9.46 11.43 7.53
C THR A 63 -9.03 11.40 6.04
N LEU A 64 -8.99 10.22 5.40
CA LEU A 64 -8.89 10.11 3.94
C LEU A 64 -10.29 10.21 3.34
N ARG A 65 -10.50 11.13 2.40
CA ARG A 65 -11.76 11.26 1.64
C ARG A 65 -11.47 11.67 0.21
N THR A 66 -12.29 11.19 -0.72
CA THR A 66 -12.30 11.67 -2.10
C THR A 66 -13.71 12.06 -2.51
N PHE A 67 -13.85 13.27 -3.04
CA PHE A 67 -15.09 13.88 -3.49
C PHE A 67 -15.07 14.06 -5.00
N TYR A 68 -16.22 13.82 -5.62
CA TYR A 68 -16.37 13.90 -7.07
C TYR A 68 -17.43 14.94 -7.43
N SER A 69 -17.26 15.56 -8.60
CA SER A 69 -18.09 16.63 -9.16
C SER A 69 -17.88 18.00 -8.52
N ALA A 70 -17.94 19.03 -9.37
CA ALA A 70 -17.79 20.41 -8.97
C ALA A 70 -18.77 20.85 -7.85
N PRO A 71 -20.08 20.53 -7.89
CA PRO A 71 -21.02 20.93 -6.84
C PRO A 71 -20.66 20.35 -5.47
N THR A 72 -20.34 19.06 -5.40
CA THR A 72 -19.97 18.40 -4.14
C THR A 72 -18.66 18.95 -3.59
N ILE A 73 -17.65 19.16 -4.45
CA ILE A 73 -16.37 19.74 -4.04
C ILE A 73 -16.58 21.14 -3.44
N CYS A 74 -17.37 22.00 -4.10
CA CYS A 74 -17.64 23.35 -3.62
C CYS A 74 -18.36 23.34 -2.26
N ASP A 75 -19.47 22.60 -2.14
CA ASP A 75 -20.25 22.54 -0.90
C ASP A 75 -19.40 22.03 0.29
N VAL A 76 -18.72 20.90 0.12
CA VAL A 76 -17.95 20.28 1.20
C VAL A 76 -16.72 21.13 1.56
N SER A 77 -15.96 21.60 0.55
CA SER A 77 -14.73 22.37 0.81
C SER A 77 -15.02 23.72 1.46
N ASN A 78 -16.04 24.47 1.02
CA ASN A 78 -16.38 25.77 1.61
C ASN A 78 -16.86 25.62 3.06
N ARG A 79 -17.71 24.61 3.34
CA ARG A 79 -18.17 24.28 4.69
C ARG A 79 -17.02 23.82 5.60
N LEU A 80 -16.11 23.00 5.10
CA LEU A 80 -14.95 22.56 5.86
C LEU A 80 -13.96 23.69 6.09
N ARG A 81 -13.67 24.54 5.09
CA ARG A 81 -12.83 25.73 5.26
C ARG A 81 -13.39 26.64 6.35
N THR A 82 -14.69 26.85 6.38
CA THR A 82 -15.36 27.66 7.43
C THR A 82 -15.25 27.00 8.80
N SER A 83 -15.68 25.73 8.93
CA SER A 83 -15.70 25.01 10.22
C SER A 83 -14.30 24.69 10.78
N ARG A 84 -13.29 24.66 9.93
CA ARG A 84 -11.87 24.50 10.32
C ARG A 84 -11.17 25.82 10.57
N GLU A 85 -11.83 26.95 10.32
CA GLU A 85 -11.21 28.27 10.33
C GLU A 85 -9.94 28.25 9.47
N ALA A 86 -10.09 27.72 8.25
CA ALA A 86 -9.00 27.56 7.30
C ALA A 86 -8.67 28.91 6.67
N ASP A 87 -7.41 29.33 6.76
CA ASP A 87 -6.96 30.62 6.31
C ASP A 87 -5.51 30.62 5.85
N THR A 88 -4.99 31.82 5.59
CA THR A 88 -3.59 32.03 5.19
C THR A 88 -3.22 31.23 3.94
N PHE A 89 -4.18 31.07 3.02
CA PHE A 89 -3.93 30.42 1.73
C PHE A 89 -2.89 31.21 0.94
N CYS A 90 -1.79 30.56 0.60
CA CYS A 90 -0.71 31.12 -0.19
C CYS A 90 -0.42 30.18 -1.35
N VAL A 91 -0.72 30.65 -2.56
CA VAL A 91 -0.46 29.94 -3.81
C VAL A 91 0.98 30.21 -4.23
N ASP A 92 1.74 29.15 -4.50
CA ASP A 92 3.13 29.23 -4.96
C ASP A 92 3.17 29.14 -6.49
N ILE A 93 3.05 30.30 -7.12
CA ILE A 93 3.05 30.45 -8.59
C ILE A 93 4.40 30.05 -9.17
N ASP A 94 5.49 30.30 -8.44
CA ASP A 94 6.84 30.03 -8.92
C ASP A 94 7.17 28.51 -8.85
N ALA A 95 6.48 27.77 -7.98
CA ALA A 95 6.52 26.31 -7.93
C ALA A 95 5.54 25.61 -8.90
N ALA A 96 4.77 26.36 -9.69
CA ALA A 96 3.85 25.77 -10.67
C ALA A 96 4.61 25.00 -11.76
N LYS A 97 4.14 23.79 -12.08
CA LYS A 97 4.82 22.91 -13.04
C LYS A 97 3.87 22.20 -13.99
N PRO A 98 4.26 22.01 -15.26
CA PRO A 98 3.49 21.20 -16.19
C PRO A 98 3.66 19.71 -15.90
N VAL A 99 2.56 18.96 -15.94
CA VAL A 99 2.54 17.50 -15.95
C VAL A 99 2.03 17.03 -17.31
N ARG A 100 2.82 16.19 -17.99
CA ARG A 100 2.55 15.74 -19.35
C ARG A 100 2.46 14.22 -19.39
N LEU A 101 1.29 13.71 -19.73
CA LEU A 101 0.99 12.30 -19.90
C LEU A 101 0.78 12.03 -21.40
N GLY A 102 1.87 12.07 -22.16
CA GLY A 102 1.81 12.05 -23.62
C GLY A 102 1.47 13.42 -24.23
N ALA A 103 1.17 13.44 -25.53
CA ALA A 103 0.93 14.68 -26.27
C ALA A 103 -0.46 15.28 -26.03
N GLU A 104 -1.46 14.43 -25.80
CA GLU A 104 -2.88 14.79 -25.76
C GLU A 104 -3.46 14.85 -24.35
N CYS A 105 -2.65 14.61 -23.31
CA CYS A 105 -3.09 14.68 -21.92
C CYS A 105 -2.05 15.42 -21.07
N GLY A 106 -2.45 16.51 -20.44
CA GLY A 106 -1.58 17.22 -19.51
C GLY A 106 -2.30 18.32 -18.73
N TRP A 107 -1.69 18.74 -17.63
CA TRP A 107 -2.23 19.74 -16.70
C TRP A 107 -1.10 20.52 -16.03
N ILE A 108 -1.45 21.65 -15.41
CA ILE A 108 -0.50 22.47 -14.65
C ILE A 108 -0.81 22.28 -13.17
N ASP A 109 0.14 21.73 -12.42
CA ASP A 109 0.05 21.66 -10.97
C ASP A 109 0.51 22.99 -10.37
N VAL A 110 -0.34 23.57 -9.52
CA VAL A 110 -0.09 24.82 -8.79
C VAL A 110 -0.14 24.52 -7.29
N PRO A 111 1.01 24.45 -6.62
CA PRO A 111 1.06 24.20 -5.18
C PRO A 111 0.51 25.37 -4.36
N PHE A 112 -0.04 25.07 -3.18
CA PHE A 112 -0.42 26.08 -2.21
C PHE A 112 -0.24 25.55 -0.78
N VAL A 113 -0.17 26.48 0.18
CA VAL A 113 -0.15 26.19 1.62
C VAL A 113 -1.27 26.94 2.33
N PHE A 114 -1.72 26.40 3.47
CA PHE A 114 -2.72 27.04 4.32
C PHE A 114 -2.62 26.56 5.76
N ARG A 115 -3.39 27.16 6.65
CA ARG A 115 -3.50 26.74 8.06
C ARG A 115 -4.95 26.53 8.44
N THR A 116 -5.19 25.67 9.41
CA THR A 116 -6.49 25.61 10.12
C THR A 116 -6.29 26.13 11.54
N ARG A 117 -7.27 26.84 12.09
CA ARG A 117 -7.18 27.48 13.42
C ARG A 117 -8.24 27.06 14.43
N SER A 118 -9.13 26.15 14.05
CA SER A 118 -10.15 25.63 14.97
C SER A 118 -9.51 24.81 16.12
N ARG A 119 -10.23 23.83 16.69
CA ARG A 119 -9.83 23.07 17.91
C ARG A 119 -8.38 22.57 17.92
N LEU A 120 -7.81 22.24 16.77
CA LEU A 120 -6.39 21.91 16.63
C LEU A 120 -5.82 22.70 15.46
N ALA A 121 -4.82 23.53 15.76
CA ALA A 121 -4.16 24.33 14.75
C ALA A 121 -3.21 23.45 13.92
N THR A 122 -3.32 23.51 12.59
CA THR A 122 -2.53 22.65 11.69
C THR A 122 -1.84 23.45 10.60
N LYS A 123 -0.73 22.90 10.10
CA LYS A 123 -0.09 23.31 8.85
C LYS A 123 -0.56 22.35 7.76
N CYS A 124 -1.06 22.91 6.68
CA CYS A 124 -1.57 22.15 5.55
C CYS A 124 -1.02 22.69 4.24
N SER A 125 -1.20 21.90 3.20
CA SER A 125 -0.75 22.19 1.86
C SER A 125 -1.65 21.49 0.86
N GLY A 126 -1.49 21.84 -0.41
CA GLY A 126 -2.27 21.25 -1.48
C GLY A 126 -1.72 21.57 -2.86
N VAL A 127 -2.39 21.01 -3.86
CA VAL A 127 -2.12 21.25 -5.28
C VAL A 127 -3.45 21.45 -5.98
N VAL A 128 -3.53 22.49 -6.80
CA VAL A 128 -4.60 22.70 -7.77
C VAL A 128 -4.06 22.29 -9.14
N SER A 129 -4.68 21.32 -9.79
CA SER A 129 -4.30 20.88 -11.14
C SER A 129 -5.24 21.49 -12.18
N LEU A 130 -4.67 22.32 -13.05
CA LEU A 130 -5.38 23.11 -14.04
C LEU A 130 -5.31 22.44 -15.41
N VAL A 131 -6.47 22.30 -16.06
CA VAL A 131 -6.58 21.76 -17.43
C VAL A 131 -7.18 22.80 -18.35
N ARG A 132 -6.74 22.78 -19.61
CA ARG A 132 -7.31 23.63 -20.65
C ARG A 132 -8.58 22.99 -21.19
N THR A 133 -9.71 23.69 -21.12
CA THR A 133 -10.97 23.20 -21.69
C THR A 133 -10.98 23.42 -23.20
N ALA A 134 -11.40 22.39 -23.95
CA ALA A 134 -11.43 22.46 -25.42
C ALA A 134 -12.49 23.44 -25.95
N ALA A 135 -13.52 23.74 -25.15
CA ALA A 135 -14.66 24.55 -25.55
C ALA A 135 -14.42 26.06 -25.49
N GLU A 136 -13.53 26.55 -24.62
CA GLU A 136 -13.42 27.98 -24.28
C GLU A 136 -11.99 28.53 -24.27
N GLU A 137 -10.97 27.70 -24.54
CA GLU A 137 -9.55 28.03 -24.35
C GLU A 137 -9.17 28.49 -22.91
N GLU A 138 -10.09 28.33 -21.96
CA GLU A 138 -9.90 28.68 -20.56
C GLU A 138 -9.29 27.53 -19.75
N TYR A 139 -8.65 27.88 -18.64
CA TYR A 139 -8.17 26.90 -17.66
C TYR A 139 -9.21 26.73 -16.56
N ARG A 140 -9.46 25.47 -16.18
CA ARG A 140 -10.34 25.12 -15.05
C ARG A 140 -9.64 24.11 -14.13
N VAL A 141 -10.11 24.03 -12.89
CA VAL A 141 -9.61 23.06 -11.92
C VAL A 141 -10.20 21.69 -12.24
N TRP A 142 -9.32 20.73 -12.56
CA TRP A 142 -9.71 19.33 -12.74
C TRP A 142 -9.48 18.52 -11.47
N MET A 143 -8.37 18.77 -10.79
CA MET A 143 -8.04 18.05 -9.57
C MET A 143 -7.64 19.03 -8.46
N LEU A 144 -8.17 18.79 -7.28
CA LEU A 144 -7.74 19.43 -6.04
C LEU A 144 -7.17 18.34 -5.12
N CYS A 145 -6.02 18.60 -4.52
CA CYS A 145 -5.44 17.72 -3.50
C CYS A 145 -5.08 18.56 -2.29
N THR A 146 -5.45 18.11 -1.09
CA THR A 146 -5.09 18.76 0.18
C THR A 146 -4.47 17.76 1.13
N MET A 147 -3.51 18.20 1.95
CA MET A 147 -2.71 17.34 2.81
C MET A 147 -2.39 18.02 4.14
N LEU A 148 -2.48 17.25 5.23
CA LEU A 148 -1.95 17.64 6.53
C LEU A 148 -0.42 17.51 6.55
N GLU A 149 0.29 18.62 6.82
CA GLU A 149 1.75 18.61 6.96
C GLU A 149 2.18 18.29 8.38
N GLY A 150 1.51 18.92 9.34
CA GLY A 150 1.87 18.82 10.76
C GLY A 150 0.90 19.58 11.67
N LEU A 151 1.10 19.41 12.97
CA LEU A 151 0.33 20.08 14.01
C LEU A 151 1.13 21.28 14.53
N LEU A 152 0.52 22.46 14.60
CA LEU A 152 1.19 23.64 15.13
C LEU A 152 1.37 23.50 16.65
N GLY A 153 2.54 23.88 17.15
CA GLY A 153 2.92 23.75 18.57
C GLY A 153 3.61 22.42 18.92
N TRP A 154 3.81 21.53 17.95
CA TRP A 154 4.45 20.22 18.13
C TRP A 154 5.71 20.07 17.28
N GLY A 155 6.51 19.03 17.57
CA GLY A 155 7.69 18.70 16.79
C GLY A 155 7.37 18.30 15.34
N GLU A 156 8.39 18.33 14.49
CA GLU A 156 8.27 17.96 13.07
C GLU A 156 8.25 16.44 12.91
N VAL A 157 7.15 15.89 12.36
CA VAL A 157 6.92 14.44 12.25
C VAL A 157 7.95 13.72 11.38
N ASP A 158 8.55 14.42 10.42
CA ASP A 158 9.56 13.88 9.49
C ASP A 158 11.00 14.23 9.90
N SER A 159 11.23 14.70 11.12
CA SER A 159 12.56 15.06 11.60
C SER A 159 12.92 14.27 12.85
N LEU A 160 13.84 13.31 12.71
CA LEU A 160 14.46 12.59 13.80
C LEU A 160 15.96 12.47 13.53
N GLY A 161 16.81 12.88 14.48
CA GLY A 161 18.25 12.65 14.42
C GLY A 161 18.63 11.23 14.86
N PRO A 162 19.84 10.74 14.54
CA PRO A 162 20.37 9.52 15.14
C PRO A 162 20.33 9.62 16.66
N GLY A 163 19.99 8.53 17.33
CA GLY A 163 19.76 8.58 18.78
C GLY A 163 19.89 7.24 19.47
N VAL A 164 20.06 7.28 20.79
CA VAL A 164 20.16 6.09 21.64
C VAL A 164 18.77 5.47 21.84
N GLN A 165 18.72 4.15 22.01
CA GLN A 165 17.50 3.44 22.38
C GLN A 165 17.12 3.74 23.82
N ASN A 166 15.88 4.17 24.06
CA ASN A 166 15.30 4.18 25.40
C ASN A 166 14.81 2.77 25.71
N ILE A 167 15.53 2.03 26.57
CA ILE A 167 15.14 0.69 27.01
C ILE A 167 14.25 0.82 28.24
N TYR A 168 12.94 0.60 28.09
CA TYR A 168 12.02 0.52 29.23
C TYR A 168 12.24 -0.79 30.01
N GLY A 169 12.27 -0.70 31.35
CA GLY A 169 12.41 -1.86 32.24
C GLY A 169 11.22 -2.83 32.12
N VAL A 170 11.49 -4.13 32.19
CA VAL A 170 10.63 -5.19 31.61
C VAL A 170 9.53 -5.73 32.56
N GLU A 171 9.27 -5.12 33.71
CA GLU A 171 8.34 -5.73 34.70
C GLU A 171 6.90 -5.22 34.61
N LYS A 172 6.70 -3.93 34.33
CA LYS A 172 5.40 -3.33 33.98
C LYS A 172 5.68 -2.02 33.26
N VAL A 173 5.26 -1.94 32.00
CA VAL A 173 5.55 -0.79 31.13
C VAL A 173 4.24 -0.09 30.80
N ASP A 174 4.19 1.22 31.03
CA ASP A 174 3.12 2.11 30.58
C ASP A 174 3.72 3.05 29.53
N VAL A 175 3.20 2.99 28.31
CA VAL A 175 3.69 3.75 27.15
C VAL A 175 2.53 4.36 26.38
N ASP A 176 2.81 5.35 25.54
CA ASP A 176 1.78 5.99 24.72
C ASP A 176 1.23 5.03 23.66
N CYS A 177 2.14 4.27 23.03
CA CYS A 177 1.80 3.37 21.93
C CYS A 177 2.58 2.06 21.93
N VAL A 178 1.90 0.97 21.56
CA VAL A 178 2.50 -0.31 21.19
C VAL A 178 2.29 -0.57 19.70
N VAL A 179 3.38 -0.77 18.97
CA VAL A 179 3.36 -1.15 17.55
C VAL A 179 3.64 -2.64 17.44
N VAL A 180 2.76 -3.39 16.79
CA VAL A 180 2.87 -4.86 16.64
C VAL A 180 3.42 -5.17 15.25
N GLY A 181 4.68 -5.63 15.19
CA GLY A 181 5.44 -5.95 13.98
C GLY A 181 6.55 -4.94 13.70
N ALA A 182 7.79 -5.43 13.53
CA ALA A 182 8.97 -4.61 13.19
C ALA A 182 9.37 -4.72 11.71
N GLY A 183 8.38 -4.85 10.82
CA GLY A 183 8.55 -4.63 9.39
C GLY A 183 8.65 -3.15 9.04
N HIS A 184 8.74 -2.83 7.74
CA HIS A 184 8.87 -1.45 7.26
C HIS A 184 7.73 -0.53 7.73
N SER A 185 6.50 -1.03 7.72
CA SER A 185 5.31 -0.31 8.23
C SER A 185 5.42 0.03 9.72
N GLY A 186 5.81 -0.93 10.55
CA GLY A 186 5.90 -0.73 12.00
C GLY A 186 7.08 0.17 12.40
N LEU A 187 8.25 -0.06 11.79
CA LEU A 187 9.44 0.77 12.03
C LEU A 187 9.22 2.22 11.59
N GLY A 188 8.63 2.43 10.40
CA GLY A 188 8.31 3.76 9.90
C GLY A 188 7.30 4.51 10.79
N THR A 189 6.32 3.82 11.37
CA THR A 189 5.39 4.41 12.35
C THR A 189 6.07 4.73 13.67
N ALA A 190 6.84 3.78 14.23
CA ALA A 190 7.53 3.96 15.49
C ALA A 190 8.55 5.12 15.45
N GLY A 191 9.28 5.27 14.34
CA GLY A 191 10.20 6.39 14.16
C GLY A 191 9.49 7.74 14.20
N ARG A 192 8.34 7.88 13.52
CA ARG A 192 7.59 9.15 13.51
C ARG A 192 6.88 9.43 14.83
N LEU A 193 6.43 8.40 15.55
CA LEU A 193 5.97 8.56 16.93
C LEU A 193 7.10 9.07 17.83
N LYS A 194 8.31 8.53 17.68
CA LYS A 194 9.50 9.00 18.41
C LYS A 194 9.88 10.44 18.03
N ALA A 195 9.79 10.82 16.76
CA ALA A 195 10.02 12.19 16.30
C ALA A 195 9.08 13.21 16.98
N LEU A 196 7.84 12.80 17.28
CA LEU A 196 6.85 13.60 18.00
C LEU A 196 6.97 13.52 19.54
N GLY A 197 8.01 12.84 20.05
CA GLY A 197 8.34 12.76 21.47
C GLY A 197 7.62 11.66 22.25
N PHE A 198 7.04 10.66 21.59
CA PHE A 198 6.25 9.62 22.27
C PHE A 198 7.05 8.43 22.79
N SER A 199 6.56 7.89 23.90
CA SER A 199 6.97 6.60 24.41
C SER A 199 6.31 5.49 23.59
N CYS A 200 7.12 4.76 22.81
CA CYS A 200 6.65 3.70 21.93
C CYS A 200 7.51 2.44 22.10
N VAL A 201 6.86 1.28 22.12
CA VAL A 201 7.52 -0.03 22.03
C VAL A 201 7.03 -0.75 20.77
N VAL A 202 7.96 -1.28 19.99
CA VAL A 202 7.64 -2.18 18.88
C VAL A 202 7.83 -3.61 19.36
N VAL A 203 6.83 -4.48 19.20
CA VAL A 203 6.95 -5.91 19.50
C VAL A 203 7.09 -6.71 18.22
N GLU A 204 8.08 -7.60 18.17
CA GLU A 204 8.41 -8.41 17.00
C GLU A 204 8.63 -9.86 17.40
N ARG A 205 7.88 -10.78 16.78
CA ARG A 205 7.94 -12.21 17.11
C ARG A 205 9.26 -12.85 16.70
N ASN A 206 9.91 -12.35 15.65
CA ASN A 206 11.18 -12.89 15.17
C ASN A 206 12.34 -12.47 16.08
N ALA A 207 13.43 -13.23 16.07
CA ALA A 207 14.59 -12.98 16.91
C ALA A 207 15.33 -11.68 16.54
N ARG A 208 15.33 -11.29 15.26
CA ARG A 208 15.96 -10.05 14.77
C ARG A 208 15.00 -9.22 13.92
N VAL A 209 15.20 -7.91 13.96
CA VAL A 209 14.51 -6.96 13.08
C VAL A 209 14.82 -7.32 11.62
N GLY A 210 13.78 -7.38 10.77
CA GLY A 210 13.91 -7.73 9.36
C GLY A 210 13.87 -9.23 9.06
N ASP A 211 13.82 -10.11 10.06
CA ASP A 211 13.77 -11.56 9.82
C ASP A 211 12.50 -12.01 9.07
N ASN A 212 11.42 -11.23 9.16
CA ASN A 212 10.24 -11.42 8.31
C ASN A 212 10.58 -11.42 6.80
N TRP A 213 11.67 -10.76 6.41
CA TRP A 213 12.26 -10.80 5.07
C TRP A 213 13.39 -11.83 4.95
N ARG A 214 14.34 -11.93 5.90
CA ARG A 214 15.47 -12.88 5.79
C ARG A 214 15.05 -14.33 5.66
N VAL A 215 13.92 -14.69 6.27
CA VAL A 215 13.35 -16.05 6.20
C VAL A 215 12.55 -16.30 4.92
N ARG A 216 12.54 -15.39 3.94
CA ARG A 216 11.96 -15.66 2.62
C ARG A 216 12.93 -16.48 1.75
N TYR A 217 12.47 -16.93 0.59
CA TYR A 217 13.28 -17.75 -0.31
C TYR A 217 14.51 -17.02 -0.85
N ASP A 218 15.61 -17.74 -1.05
CA ASP A 218 16.96 -17.19 -1.32
C ASP A 218 17.02 -16.32 -2.58
N SER A 219 16.23 -16.69 -3.59
CA SER A 219 16.14 -15.96 -4.86
C SER A 219 15.33 -14.68 -4.79
N LEU A 220 14.64 -14.39 -3.66
CA LEU A 220 13.77 -13.22 -3.54
C LEU A 220 14.56 -11.93 -3.78
N ARG A 221 14.04 -11.14 -4.72
CA ARG A 221 14.37 -9.74 -4.94
C ARG A 221 13.07 -8.95 -4.93
N LEU A 222 13.12 -7.69 -4.52
CA LEU A 222 11.94 -6.82 -4.62
C LEU A 222 11.60 -6.54 -6.08
N HIS A 223 10.30 -6.45 -6.36
CA HIS A 223 9.78 -5.99 -7.65
C HIS A 223 9.67 -4.46 -7.74
N THR A 224 10.00 -3.76 -6.66
CA THR A 224 10.04 -2.30 -6.58
C THR A 224 11.47 -1.81 -6.56
N ILE A 225 11.68 -0.65 -7.18
CA ILE A 225 12.98 0.04 -7.24
C ILE A 225 13.48 0.42 -5.83
N ARG A 226 14.80 0.51 -5.68
CA ARG A 226 15.47 0.81 -4.40
C ARG A 226 15.03 2.16 -3.86
N ASN A 227 14.97 3.18 -4.74
CA ASN A 227 14.63 4.55 -4.35
C ASN A 227 13.20 4.70 -3.81
N TRP A 228 12.29 3.79 -4.17
CA TRP A 228 10.95 3.73 -3.59
C TRP A 228 10.94 3.07 -2.19
N SER A 229 11.98 2.33 -1.85
CA SER A 229 11.97 1.37 -0.74
C SER A 229 12.54 1.91 0.58
N HIS A 230 12.98 3.16 0.67
CA HIS A 230 13.54 3.73 1.91
C HIS A 230 12.55 3.79 3.10
N LEU A 231 13.07 3.93 4.31
CA LEU A 231 12.27 4.33 5.49
C LEU A 231 12.28 5.86 5.66
N PRO A 232 11.48 6.42 6.58
CA PRO A 232 11.51 7.86 6.87
C PRO A 232 12.91 8.37 7.30
N PHE A 233 13.06 9.70 7.26
CA PHE A 233 14.22 10.50 7.71
C PHE A 233 15.46 10.47 6.81
N GLU A 234 15.84 9.31 6.28
CA GLU A 234 17.01 9.19 5.41
C GLU A 234 16.93 8.02 4.45
N ARG A 235 17.77 8.06 3.41
CA ARG A 235 17.93 6.95 2.46
C ARG A 235 18.53 5.74 3.16
N THR A 236 17.69 4.76 3.44
CA THR A 236 18.07 3.51 4.11
C THR A 236 18.98 2.61 3.25
N PHE A 237 18.86 2.70 1.93
CA PHE A 237 19.49 1.78 0.99
C PHE A 237 20.45 2.53 0.06
N PRO A 238 21.78 2.41 0.24
CA PRO A 238 22.74 3.10 -0.60
C PRO A 238 22.76 2.55 -2.04
N PRO A 239 23.25 3.32 -3.04
CA PRO A 239 23.37 2.86 -4.43
C PRO A 239 24.12 1.53 -4.60
N ALA A 240 25.07 1.23 -3.71
CA ALA A 240 25.83 -0.02 -3.72
C ALA A 240 24.95 -1.28 -3.55
N CYS A 241 23.71 -1.17 -3.07
CA CYS A 241 22.79 -2.30 -3.01
C CYS A 241 22.28 -2.74 -4.40
N GLY A 242 22.42 -1.90 -5.43
CA GLY A 242 21.76 -2.08 -6.72
C GLY A 242 20.27 -1.72 -6.68
N GLU A 243 19.61 -1.81 -7.83
CA GLU A 243 18.22 -1.33 -7.97
C GLU A 243 17.18 -2.27 -7.33
N TRP A 244 17.41 -3.58 -7.39
CA TRP A 244 16.48 -4.61 -6.94
C TRP A 244 17.00 -5.27 -5.65
N LEU A 245 16.54 -4.77 -4.51
CA LEU A 245 17.01 -5.23 -3.20
C LEU A 245 16.75 -6.72 -2.99
N SER A 246 17.74 -7.44 -2.45
CA SER A 246 17.56 -8.79 -1.93
C SER A 246 16.83 -8.81 -0.59
N LYS A 247 16.31 -9.98 -0.23
CA LYS A 247 15.70 -10.20 1.09
C LYS A 247 16.64 -9.81 2.25
N ASP A 248 17.94 -10.07 2.09
CA ASP A 248 18.95 -9.84 3.12
C ASP A 248 19.34 -8.36 3.16
N GLN A 249 19.57 -7.73 1.99
CA GLN A 249 19.83 -6.29 1.92
C GLN A 249 18.68 -5.47 2.52
N LEU A 250 17.44 -5.84 2.20
CA LEU A 250 16.25 -5.23 2.78
C LEU A 250 16.26 -5.37 4.30
N ALA A 251 16.39 -6.59 4.80
CA ALA A 251 16.33 -6.87 6.22
C ALA A 251 17.44 -6.16 7.01
N ASP A 252 18.66 -6.15 6.47
CA ASP A 252 19.81 -5.51 7.09
C ASP A 252 19.67 -3.97 7.09
N GLY A 253 19.06 -3.40 6.05
CA GLY A 253 18.71 -1.98 6.03
C GLY A 253 17.67 -1.63 7.09
N LEU A 254 16.62 -2.44 7.28
CA LEU A 254 15.62 -2.23 8.35
C LEU A 254 16.25 -2.32 9.74
N GLU A 255 17.12 -3.31 9.96
CA GLU A 255 17.83 -3.49 11.24
C GLU A 255 18.79 -2.32 11.52
N SER A 256 19.57 -1.91 10.52
CA SER A 256 20.51 -0.78 10.62
C SER A 256 19.77 0.53 10.92
N TRP A 257 18.68 0.81 10.19
CA TRP A 257 17.84 1.99 10.41
C TRP A 257 17.26 2.02 11.82
N SER A 258 16.72 0.89 12.29
CA SER A 258 16.17 0.76 13.65
C SER A 258 17.20 1.08 14.73
N ARG A 259 18.43 0.58 14.57
CA ARG A 259 19.55 0.88 15.49
C ARG A 259 19.96 2.35 15.43
N ARG A 260 20.10 2.91 14.22
CA ARG A 260 20.55 4.30 14.01
C ARG A 260 19.61 5.33 14.65
N PHE A 261 18.30 5.14 14.51
CA PHE A 261 17.30 6.02 15.11
C PHE A 261 16.89 5.61 16.52
N GLY A 262 17.53 4.57 17.08
CA GLY A 262 17.29 4.09 18.43
C GLY A 262 15.84 3.69 18.67
N ILE A 263 15.22 2.96 17.74
CA ILE A 263 13.86 2.45 17.88
C ILE A 263 13.85 1.34 18.93
N ASN A 264 12.93 1.41 19.89
CA ASN A 264 12.80 0.40 20.93
C ASN A 264 12.00 -0.79 20.38
N VAL A 265 12.71 -1.83 19.96
CA VAL A 265 12.11 -3.08 19.47
C VAL A 265 12.37 -4.21 20.45
N TRP A 266 11.29 -4.81 20.94
CA TRP A 266 11.32 -6.05 21.69
C TRP A 266 11.18 -7.22 20.71
N THR A 267 12.32 -7.77 20.30
CA THR A 267 12.35 -8.97 19.46
C THR A 267 11.99 -10.21 20.26
N ALA A 268 11.78 -11.32 19.56
CA ALA A 268 11.28 -12.58 20.12
C ALA A 268 10.02 -12.40 20.99
N THR A 269 9.21 -11.36 20.74
CA THR A 269 8.08 -10.98 21.58
C THR A 269 6.79 -10.94 20.76
N GLU A 270 5.83 -11.78 21.15
CA GLU A 270 4.54 -11.92 20.50
C GLU A 270 3.42 -11.30 21.35
N LEU A 271 2.47 -10.62 20.71
CA LEU A 271 1.21 -10.21 21.34
C LEU A 271 0.31 -11.44 21.46
N GLU A 272 -0.09 -11.83 22.67
CA GLU A 272 -1.00 -12.95 22.89
C GLU A 272 -2.46 -12.49 22.99
N SER A 273 -2.70 -11.38 23.69
CA SER A 273 -4.04 -10.80 23.83
C SER A 273 -4.00 -9.37 24.34
N GLY A 274 -5.11 -8.66 24.24
CA GLY A 274 -5.30 -7.35 24.86
C GLY A 274 -6.74 -7.12 25.29
N SER A 275 -6.93 -6.24 26.29
CA SER A 275 -8.24 -5.79 26.75
C SER A 275 -8.27 -4.26 26.82
N TRP A 276 -9.39 -3.67 26.42
CA TRP A 276 -9.62 -2.23 26.46
C TRP A 276 -10.43 -1.83 27.69
N ASP A 277 -9.95 -0.82 28.43
CA ASP A 277 -10.68 -0.17 29.53
C ASP A 277 -11.31 1.12 28.99
N GLU A 278 -12.62 1.13 28.80
CA GLU A 278 -13.35 2.29 28.24
C GLU A 278 -13.24 3.55 29.10
N MET A 279 -13.22 3.39 30.43
CA MET A 279 -13.18 4.52 31.36
C MET A 279 -11.80 5.16 31.38
N LYS A 280 -10.74 4.34 31.39
CA LYS A 280 -9.35 4.83 31.38
C LYS A 280 -8.84 5.16 29.99
N ARG A 281 -9.55 4.72 28.95
CA ARG A 281 -9.12 4.76 27.56
C ARG A 281 -7.71 4.18 27.35
N LYS A 282 -7.48 3.02 27.97
CA LYS A 282 -6.19 2.33 27.92
C LYS A 282 -6.36 0.85 27.58
N TRP A 283 -5.43 0.35 26.79
CA TRP A 283 -5.17 -1.06 26.57
C TRP A 283 -4.36 -1.65 27.72
N THR A 284 -4.65 -2.90 28.05
CA THR A 284 -3.75 -3.81 28.78
C THR A 284 -3.42 -4.98 27.85
N LEU A 285 -2.16 -5.09 27.45
CA LEU A 285 -1.66 -6.09 26.51
C LEU A 285 -0.86 -7.15 27.25
N ARG A 286 -1.11 -8.42 26.92
CA ARG A 286 -0.32 -9.57 27.36
C ARG A 286 0.60 -9.99 26.24
N LEU A 287 1.89 -9.97 26.52
CA LEU A 287 2.94 -10.34 25.58
C LEU A 287 3.66 -11.60 26.07
N ARG A 288 4.16 -12.40 25.13
CA ARG A 288 5.06 -13.52 25.39
C ARG A 288 6.40 -13.27 24.73
N GLN A 289 7.42 -13.10 25.55
CA GLN A 289 8.81 -13.04 25.12
C GLN A 289 9.41 -14.44 25.16
N HIS A 290 9.85 -14.93 24.02
CA HIS A 290 10.54 -16.21 23.87
C HIS A 290 12.00 -16.03 24.28
N GLY A 291 12.46 -16.88 25.20
CA GLY A 291 13.87 -16.93 25.59
C GLY A 291 14.66 -17.76 24.59
N ASP A 292 15.85 -17.30 24.22
CA ASP A 292 16.83 -18.15 23.53
C ASP A 292 17.36 -19.17 24.55
N GLN A 293 16.85 -20.40 24.47
CA GLN A 293 17.14 -21.51 25.41
C GLN A 293 16.77 -21.24 26.88
N ARG A 294 16.00 -20.18 27.15
CA ARG A 294 15.43 -19.85 28.47
C ARG A 294 13.90 -20.00 28.44
N PRO A 295 13.25 -20.23 29.59
CA PRO A 295 11.78 -20.23 29.66
C PRO A 295 11.20 -18.95 29.07
N SER A 296 10.09 -19.07 28.35
CA SER A 296 9.36 -17.91 27.86
C SER A 296 8.84 -17.08 29.03
N ARG A 297 8.94 -15.75 28.89
CA ARG A 297 8.49 -14.78 29.88
C ARG A 297 7.18 -14.15 29.40
N ARG A 298 6.17 -14.08 30.28
CA ARG A 298 4.97 -13.29 30.03
C ARG A 298 5.15 -11.88 30.59
N LEU A 299 4.75 -10.89 29.81
CA LEU A 299 4.86 -9.47 30.12
C LEU A 299 3.48 -8.82 30.01
N THR A 300 3.25 -7.78 30.81
CA THR A 300 2.06 -6.94 30.72
C THR A 300 2.48 -5.51 30.42
N VAL A 301 1.89 -4.93 29.37
CA VAL A 301 2.12 -3.56 28.94
C VAL A 301 0.79 -2.81 28.88
N THR A 302 0.74 -1.61 29.42
CA THR A 302 -0.41 -0.72 29.25
C THR A 302 -0.09 0.38 28.25
N CYS A 303 -1.06 0.76 27.42
CA CYS A 303 -0.89 1.85 26.47
C CYS A 303 -2.20 2.50 26.04
N SER A 304 -2.13 3.70 25.47
CA SER A 304 -3.31 4.39 24.93
C SER A 304 -3.65 3.94 23.51
N HIS A 305 -2.63 3.63 22.70
CA HIS A 305 -2.80 3.25 21.29
C HIS A 305 -2.08 1.96 20.91
N VAL A 306 -2.71 1.16 20.06
CA VAL A 306 -2.11 -0.03 19.42
C VAL A 306 -2.12 0.16 17.91
N VAL A 307 -0.96 -0.05 17.28
CA VAL A 307 -0.84 -0.09 15.81
C VAL A 307 -0.53 -1.51 15.38
N LEU A 308 -1.44 -2.15 14.64
CA LEU A 308 -1.19 -3.45 14.03
C LEU A 308 -0.46 -3.26 12.70
N ALA A 309 0.83 -3.60 12.67
CA ALA A 309 1.73 -3.53 11.53
C ALA A 309 2.27 -4.92 11.14
N THR A 310 1.43 -5.95 11.25
CA THR A 310 1.82 -7.37 11.13
C THR A 310 1.89 -7.89 9.70
N GLY A 311 1.70 -7.03 8.69
CA GLY A 311 1.85 -7.39 7.28
C GLY A 311 0.61 -7.99 6.63
N GLY A 312 -0.59 -7.53 7.04
CA GLY A 312 -1.88 -7.74 6.36
C GLY A 312 -2.08 -9.14 5.76
N PRO A 313 -1.93 -9.29 4.43
CA PRO A 313 -2.13 -10.56 3.74
C PRO A 313 -1.16 -11.67 4.19
N ALA A 314 0.00 -11.40 4.80
CA ALA A 314 1.08 -12.39 4.96
C ALA A 314 0.92 -13.42 6.10
N LEU A 315 -0.23 -13.48 6.78
CA LEU A 315 -0.38 -14.26 8.02
C LEU A 315 -0.84 -15.71 7.78
N THR A 316 -1.79 -15.94 6.87
CA THR A 316 -2.42 -17.26 6.73
C THR A 316 -2.32 -17.78 5.30
N PRO A 317 -1.50 -18.83 5.04
CA PRO A 317 -1.43 -19.50 3.75
C PRO A 317 -2.79 -19.95 3.22
N ARG A 318 -3.08 -19.68 1.92
CA ARG A 318 -4.27 -20.21 1.26
C ARG A 318 -3.96 -21.56 0.65
N GLN A 319 -4.19 -22.65 1.36
CA GLN A 319 -4.07 -23.99 0.77
C GLN A 319 -5.46 -24.54 0.41
N PRO A 320 -5.73 -24.91 -0.86
CA PRO A 320 -6.96 -25.60 -1.21
C PRO A 320 -7.00 -26.97 -0.54
N ARG A 321 -8.16 -27.34 0.03
CA ARG A 321 -8.42 -28.70 0.50
C ARG A 321 -8.96 -29.52 -0.66
N LEU A 322 -8.24 -30.57 -1.05
CA LEU A 322 -8.60 -31.46 -2.15
C LEU A 322 -8.68 -32.88 -1.63
N SER A 323 -9.50 -33.73 -2.26
CA SER A 323 -9.58 -35.15 -1.91
C SER A 323 -8.28 -35.89 -2.27
N GLY A 324 -7.98 -36.96 -1.53
CA GLY A 324 -6.83 -37.83 -1.79
C GLY A 324 -5.50 -37.33 -1.26
N GLU A 325 -5.48 -36.22 -0.49
CA GLU A 325 -4.25 -35.66 0.09
C GLU A 325 -3.51 -36.68 0.97
N GLU A 326 -4.26 -37.49 1.71
CA GLU A 326 -3.78 -38.58 2.57
C GLU A 326 -3.07 -39.71 1.81
N MET A 327 -3.34 -39.87 0.51
CA MET A 327 -2.72 -40.91 -0.33
C MET A 327 -1.49 -40.40 -1.09
N PHE A 328 -1.27 -39.08 -1.16
CA PHE A 328 -0.19 -38.48 -1.92
C PHE A 328 1.16 -38.77 -1.27
N LYS A 329 2.05 -39.44 -2.02
CA LYS A 329 3.38 -39.84 -1.53
C LYS A 329 4.48 -38.81 -1.83
N GLY A 330 4.16 -37.76 -2.60
CA GLY A 330 5.10 -36.69 -2.92
C GLY A 330 5.22 -35.64 -1.81
N GLU A 331 6.22 -34.76 -1.94
CA GLU A 331 6.36 -33.59 -1.08
C GLU A 331 5.37 -32.51 -1.54
N PHE A 332 4.58 -31.95 -0.63
CA PHE A 332 3.82 -30.72 -0.89
C PHE A 332 4.21 -29.61 0.07
N LEU A 333 4.30 -28.38 -0.44
CA LEU A 333 4.77 -27.23 0.32
C LEU A 333 4.00 -25.97 -0.06
N HIS A 334 3.54 -25.18 0.90
CA HIS A 334 3.13 -23.80 0.61
C HIS A 334 4.35 -22.91 0.39
N SER A 335 4.26 -21.94 -0.50
CA SER A 335 5.31 -20.95 -0.79
C SER A 335 5.87 -20.21 0.43
N ALA A 336 5.09 -20.14 1.52
CA ALA A 336 5.53 -19.61 2.82
C ALA A 336 6.73 -20.39 3.41
N ASN A 337 6.81 -21.69 3.11
CA ASN A 337 7.83 -22.60 3.62
C ASN A 337 8.90 -22.92 2.55
N TYR A 338 8.75 -22.40 1.32
CA TYR A 338 9.76 -22.55 0.27
C TYR A 338 11.03 -21.77 0.64
N ARG A 339 12.19 -22.38 0.36
CA ARG A 339 13.52 -21.81 0.68
C ARG A 339 14.34 -21.58 -0.57
N ASN A 340 14.51 -22.59 -1.41
CA ASN A 340 15.22 -22.51 -2.68
C ASN A 340 14.95 -23.76 -3.54
N GLY A 341 15.35 -23.68 -4.80
CA GLY A 341 15.17 -24.73 -5.79
C GLY A 341 16.11 -25.92 -5.64
N LYS A 342 17.09 -25.92 -4.73
CA LYS A 342 18.12 -26.98 -4.65
C LYS A 342 17.53 -28.37 -4.42
N LYS A 343 16.47 -28.47 -3.61
CA LYS A 343 15.74 -29.72 -3.36
C LYS A 343 15.07 -30.30 -4.61
N TRP A 344 14.90 -29.49 -5.64
CA TRP A 344 14.18 -29.83 -6.87
C TRP A 344 15.10 -30.31 -7.98
N LYS A 345 16.42 -30.32 -7.78
CA LYS A 345 17.37 -30.81 -8.78
C LYS A 345 17.03 -32.24 -9.22
N GLY A 346 16.83 -32.43 -10.53
CA GLY A 346 16.41 -33.70 -11.13
C GLY A 346 14.95 -34.10 -10.89
N LYS A 347 14.21 -33.39 -10.03
CA LYS A 347 12.80 -33.67 -9.74
C LYS A 347 11.85 -32.97 -10.72
N ARG A 348 10.62 -33.46 -10.77
CA ARG A 348 9.49 -32.80 -11.44
C ARG A 348 8.74 -31.93 -10.43
N GLY A 349 8.70 -30.62 -10.67
CA GLY A 349 8.02 -29.66 -9.81
C GLY A 349 6.73 -29.13 -10.43
N VAL A 350 5.66 -29.13 -9.66
CA VAL A 350 4.42 -28.44 -10.03
C VAL A 350 4.21 -27.23 -9.14
N VAL A 351 4.00 -26.05 -9.73
CA VAL A 351 3.70 -24.81 -9.02
C VAL A 351 2.24 -24.43 -9.26
N ILE A 352 1.42 -24.48 -8.21
CA ILE A 352 0.00 -24.11 -8.28
C ILE A 352 -0.13 -22.62 -7.96
N GLY A 353 -0.54 -21.83 -8.96
CA GLY A 353 -0.65 -20.38 -8.86
C GLY A 353 0.30 -19.67 -9.82
N SER A 354 -0.21 -18.62 -10.46
CA SER A 354 0.46 -17.92 -11.57
C SER A 354 0.73 -16.44 -11.29
N ALA A 355 0.69 -15.99 -10.04
CA ALA A 355 1.08 -14.62 -9.68
C ALA A 355 2.61 -14.52 -9.47
N ASN A 356 3.08 -13.37 -8.94
CA ASN A 356 4.48 -13.10 -8.54
C ASN A 356 5.21 -14.32 -7.94
N THR A 357 4.72 -14.86 -6.82
CA THR A 357 5.36 -15.98 -6.12
C THR A 357 5.48 -17.24 -6.97
N GLY A 358 4.47 -17.52 -7.81
CA GLY A 358 4.49 -18.68 -8.70
C GLY A 358 5.57 -18.55 -9.78
N HIS A 359 5.72 -17.36 -10.35
CA HIS A 359 6.74 -17.06 -11.36
C HIS A 359 8.15 -17.12 -10.79
N ASP A 360 8.38 -16.58 -9.59
CA ASP A 360 9.67 -16.62 -8.91
C ASP A 360 10.11 -18.04 -8.58
N ILE A 361 9.22 -18.82 -7.97
CA ILE A 361 9.51 -20.20 -7.56
C ILE A 361 9.75 -21.07 -8.79
N ALA A 362 8.92 -20.97 -9.84
CA ALA A 362 9.09 -21.76 -11.05
C ALA A 362 10.45 -21.46 -11.72
N LYS A 363 10.83 -20.18 -11.81
CA LYS A 363 12.13 -19.75 -12.32
C LYS A 363 13.29 -20.26 -11.47
N ASP A 364 13.17 -20.20 -10.14
CA ASP A 364 14.19 -20.69 -9.21
C ASP A 364 14.38 -22.23 -9.29
N MET A 365 13.29 -22.98 -9.47
CA MET A 365 13.35 -24.43 -9.69
C MET A 365 14.08 -24.79 -10.99
N VAL A 366 13.75 -24.12 -12.10
CA VAL A 366 14.42 -24.34 -13.39
C VAL A 366 15.91 -24.00 -13.26
N ALA A 367 16.24 -22.85 -12.69
CA ALA A 367 17.63 -22.42 -12.46
C ALA A 367 18.41 -23.40 -11.55
N SER A 368 17.72 -24.13 -10.67
CA SER A 368 18.31 -25.13 -9.78
C SER A 368 18.42 -26.53 -10.40
N GLY A 369 18.02 -26.70 -11.66
CA GLY A 369 18.15 -27.95 -12.41
C GLY A 369 17.03 -28.96 -12.16
N ALA A 370 15.81 -28.50 -11.89
CA ALA A 370 14.63 -29.37 -11.95
C ALA A 370 14.49 -30.01 -13.34
N SER A 371 14.10 -31.28 -13.41
CA SER A 371 13.98 -32.01 -14.68
C SER A 371 12.77 -31.57 -15.50
N CYS A 372 11.72 -31.10 -14.83
CA CYS A 372 10.56 -30.47 -15.46
C CYS A 372 9.86 -29.57 -14.44
N VAL A 373 9.42 -28.39 -14.86
CA VAL A 373 8.60 -27.48 -14.04
C VAL A 373 7.31 -27.18 -14.79
N THR A 374 6.16 -27.38 -14.14
CA THR A 374 4.84 -27.07 -14.68
C THR A 374 4.10 -26.09 -13.77
N MET A 375 3.67 -24.96 -14.30
CA MET A 375 2.80 -24.00 -13.63
C MET A 375 1.34 -24.33 -13.89
N VAL A 376 0.54 -24.45 -12.83
CA VAL A 376 -0.91 -24.63 -12.92
C VAL A 376 -1.61 -23.28 -12.76
N GLN A 377 -2.32 -22.86 -13.79
CA GLN A 377 -2.99 -21.56 -13.86
C GLN A 377 -4.50 -21.72 -13.94
N ARG A 378 -5.21 -21.19 -12.94
CA ARG A 378 -6.69 -21.23 -12.89
C ARG A 378 -7.35 -20.10 -13.67
N SER A 379 -6.80 -18.90 -13.59
CA SER A 379 -7.40 -17.67 -14.11
C SER A 379 -6.35 -16.86 -14.86
N THR A 380 -6.79 -15.90 -15.66
CA THR A 380 -5.86 -14.96 -16.31
C THR A 380 -4.98 -14.27 -15.28
N THR A 381 -3.77 -13.92 -15.69
CA THR A 381 -2.81 -13.16 -14.87
C THR A 381 -2.42 -11.91 -15.62
N TYR A 382 -2.53 -10.76 -14.96
CA TYR A 382 -1.97 -9.52 -15.48
C TYR A 382 -0.45 -9.59 -15.42
N VAL A 383 0.20 -9.66 -16.58
CA VAL A 383 1.67 -9.71 -16.69
C VAL A 383 2.17 -8.30 -16.97
N LEU A 384 3.02 -7.80 -16.08
CA LEU A 384 3.61 -6.48 -16.15
C LEU A 384 5.13 -6.59 -16.15
N PRO A 385 5.81 -6.41 -17.30
CA PRO A 385 7.27 -6.33 -17.35
C PRO A 385 7.80 -5.27 -16.40
N ARG A 386 8.76 -5.64 -15.53
CA ARG A 386 9.25 -4.74 -14.48
C ARG A 386 9.84 -3.45 -15.04
N GLU A 387 10.45 -3.51 -16.22
CA GLU A 387 11.06 -2.37 -16.90
C GLU A 387 10.04 -1.32 -17.34
N TYR A 388 8.75 -1.68 -17.46
CA TYR A 388 7.71 -0.70 -17.78
C TYR A 388 7.44 0.21 -16.59
N LEU A 389 7.32 -0.37 -15.39
CA LEU A 389 7.17 0.41 -14.15
C LEU A 389 8.46 1.13 -13.78
N GLN A 390 9.62 0.51 -13.99
CA GLN A 390 10.90 1.15 -13.73
C GLN A 390 11.01 2.46 -14.52
N ARG A 391 10.81 2.42 -15.84
CA ARG A 391 10.80 3.63 -16.69
C ARG A 391 9.75 4.66 -16.26
N ALA A 392 8.58 4.19 -15.82
CA ALA A 392 7.52 5.07 -15.33
C ALA A 392 7.90 5.80 -14.03
N TRP A 393 8.77 5.22 -13.21
CA TRP A 393 9.11 5.74 -11.88
C TRP A 393 10.48 6.40 -11.79
N GLU A 394 11.43 6.12 -12.70
CA GLU A 394 12.80 6.66 -12.67
C GLU A 394 12.87 8.19 -12.61
N GLY A 395 11.94 8.89 -13.29
CA GLY A 395 11.86 10.35 -13.22
C GLY A 395 11.42 10.88 -11.85
N MET A 396 10.66 10.09 -11.10
CA MET A 396 10.07 10.47 -9.81
C MET A 396 10.94 10.01 -8.63
N PHE A 397 11.38 8.75 -8.64
CA PHE A 397 12.16 8.11 -7.58
C PHE A 397 13.58 7.84 -8.07
N ASN A 398 14.52 8.71 -7.69
CA ASN A 398 15.93 8.62 -8.07
C ASN A 398 16.87 9.02 -6.91
N ASP A 399 18.18 9.02 -7.14
CA ASP A 399 19.20 9.33 -6.13
C ASP A 399 19.31 10.82 -5.75
N VAL A 400 18.65 11.72 -6.50
CA VAL A 400 18.74 13.18 -6.32
C VAL A 400 17.45 13.76 -5.74
N THR A 401 16.28 13.37 -6.26
CA THR A 401 14.98 13.84 -5.78
C THR A 401 14.76 13.38 -4.33
N PRO A 402 14.48 14.29 -3.38
CA PRO A 402 14.13 13.90 -2.02
C PRO A 402 12.92 12.97 -2.00
N THR A 403 13.00 11.90 -1.23
CA THR A 403 12.01 10.81 -1.26
C THR A 403 10.61 11.28 -0.87
N GLU A 404 10.51 12.25 0.03
CA GLU A 404 9.27 12.90 0.46
C GLU A 404 8.56 13.66 -0.66
N VAL A 405 9.30 14.24 -1.61
CA VAL A 405 8.74 14.89 -2.80
C VAL A 405 8.11 13.84 -3.71
N SER A 406 8.84 12.75 -3.97
CA SER A 406 8.36 11.63 -4.77
C SER A 406 7.13 10.95 -4.13
N ASP A 407 7.15 10.76 -2.81
CA ASP A 407 6.02 10.19 -2.06
C ASP A 407 4.77 11.04 -2.20
N ARG A 408 4.92 12.36 -2.14
CA ARG A 408 3.84 13.31 -2.31
C ARG A 408 3.25 13.25 -3.72
N GLU A 409 4.10 13.30 -4.73
CA GLU A 409 3.69 13.21 -6.14
C GLU A 409 2.93 11.91 -6.42
N MET A 410 3.38 10.79 -5.85
CA MET A 410 2.73 9.51 -6.05
C MET A 410 1.43 9.33 -5.25
N ASN A 411 1.43 9.71 -3.96
CA ASN A 411 0.38 9.30 -3.02
C ASN A 411 -0.71 10.34 -2.79
N LEU A 412 -0.55 11.61 -3.23
CA LEU A 412 -1.64 12.59 -3.17
C LEU A 412 -2.69 12.40 -4.25
N VAL A 413 -2.29 11.87 -5.41
CA VAL A 413 -3.21 11.62 -6.53
C VAL A 413 -4.31 10.65 -6.09
N PRO A 414 -5.60 10.94 -6.36
CA PRO A 414 -6.69 10.01 -6.05
C PRO A 414 -6.48 8.65 -6.70
N THR A 415 -6.81 7.56 -6.00
CA THR A 415 -6.65 6.19 -6.52
C THR A 415 -7.31 6.02 -7.89
N ALA A 416 -8.48 6.65 -8.08
CA ALA A 416 -9.25 6.65 -9.32
C ALA A 416 -8.53 7.36 -10.50
N VAL A 417 -7.68 8.35 -10.22
CA VAL A 417 -6.84 9.01 -11.22
C VAL A 417 -5.52 8.25 -11.41
N ALA A 418 -4.89 7.82 -10.31
CA ALA A 418 -3.62 7.09 -10.33
C ALA A 418 -3.69 5.81 -11.17
N ARG A 419 -4.83 5.11 -11.16
CA ARG A 419 -5.08 3.96 -12.06
C ARG A 419 -4.98 4.33 -13.54
N LEU A 420 -5.59 5.45 -13.93
CA LEU A 420 -5.70 5.87 -15.32
C LEU A 420 -4.33 6.35 -15.80
N MET A 421 -3.62 7.12 -14.97
CA MET A 421 -2.23 7.51 -15.22
C MET A 421 -1.34 6.29 -15.43
N THR A 422 -1.43 5.29 -14.54
CA THR A 422 -0.63 4.06 -14.65
C THR A 422 -0.93 3.30 -15.93
N MET A 423 -2.21 3.14 -16.28
CA MET A 423 -2.61 2.48 -17.53
C MET A 423 -2.13 3.24 -18.77
N ALA A 424 -2.28 4.56 -18.79
CA ALA A 424 -1.85 5.42 -19.90
C ALA A 424 -0.34 5.36 -20.16
N VAL A 425 0.48 5.14 -19.11
CA VAL A 425 1.93 4.95 -19.27
C VAL A 425 2.29 3.53 -19.69
N VAL A 426 1.64 2.52 -19.11
CA VAL A 426 2.05 1.12 -19.24
C VAL A 426 1.46 0.44 -20.48
N HIS A 427 0.20 0.74 -20.84
CA HIS A 427 -0.50 0.07 -21.94
C HIS A 427 0.16 0.31 -23.30
N PRO A 428 0.61 1.53 -23.66
CA PRO A 428 1.33 1.74 -24.92
C PRO A 428 2.64 0.94 -25.02
N GLN A 429 3.35 0.77 -23.91
CA GLN A 429 4.57 -0.05 -23.87
C GLN A 429 4.25 -1.52 -24.16
N ALA A 430 3.17 -2.05 -23.56
CA ALA A 430 2.71 -3.40 -23.84
C ALA A 430 2.24 -3.57 -25.29
N ALA A 431 1.53 -2.58 -25.84
CA ALA A 431 1.04 -2.58 -27.22
C ALA A 431 2.18 -2.56 -28.25
N ALA A 432 3.33 -1.97 -27.90
CA ALA A 432 4.52 -1.94 -28.74
C ALA A 432 5.27 -3.29 -28.78
N GLU A 433 4.97 -4.22 -27.88
CA GLU A 433 5.64 -5.53 -27.78
C GLU A 433 4.62 -6.70 -27.86
N PRO A 434 3.76 -6.78 -28.89
CA PRO A 434 2.67 -7.75 -28.94
C PRO A 434 3.16 -9.20 -28.91
N GLU A 435 4.31 -9.46 -29.55
CA GLU A 435 4.89 -10.81 -29.64
C GLU A 435 5.31 -11.37 -28.27
N ARG A 436 5.73 -10.51 -27.33
CA ARG A 436 6.06 -10.92 -25.95
C ARG A 436 4.87 -11.62 -25.27
N PHE A 437 3.66 -11.12 -25.50
CA PHE A 437 2.44 -11.66 -24.92
C PHE A 437 1.82 -12.77 -25.79
N GLN A 438 1.91 -12.67 -27.12
CA GLN A 438 1.46 -13.74 -28.01
C GLN A 438 2.26 -15.04 -27.80
N ALA A 439 3.56 -14.94 -27.52
CA ALA A 439 4.38 -16.10 -27.19
C ALA A 439 3.90 -16.83 -25.93
N LEU A 440 3.41 -16.10 -24.92
CA LEU A 440 2.78 -16.69 -23.73
C LEU A 440 1.50 -17.44 -24.07
N LEU A 441 0.63 -16.84 -24.89
CA LEU A 441 -0.61 -17.48 -25.33
C LEU A 441 -0.32 -18.78 -26.09
N ARG A 442 0.67 -18.78 -27.00
CA ARG A 442 1.09 -19.98 -27.73
C ARG A 442 1.68 -21.07 -26.82
N ALA A 443 2.31 -20.69 -25.72
CA ALA A 443 2.80 -21.61 -24.69
C ALA A 443 1.69 -22.11 -23.73
N GLY A 444 0.42 -21.72 -23.95
CA GLY A 444 -0.71 -22.11 -23.13
C GLY A 444 -0.93 -21.25 -21.88
N PHE A 445 -0.21 -20.13 -21.73
CA PHE A 445 -0.42 -19.22 -20.61
C PHE A 445 -1.52 -18.19 -20.90
N ARG A 446 -2.53 -18.12 -20.03
CA ARG A 446 -3.64 -17.17 -20.09
C ARG A 446 -3.21 -15.82 -19.53
N VAL A 447 -2.69 -14.96 -20.39
CA VAL A 447 -2.24 -13.61 -20.03
C VAL A 447 -3.34 -12.56 -20.17
N GLU A 448 -3.41 -11.66 -19.20
CA GLU A 448 -4.09 -10.37 -19.33
C GLU A 448 -3.00 -9.33 -19.65
N VAL A 449 -3.09 -8.69 -20.82
CA VAL A 449 -2.05 -7.76 -21.32
C VAL A 449 -2.31 -6.32 -20.84
N PHE A 450 -3.57 -5.88 -20.94
CA PHE A 450 -4.00 -4.52 -20.60
C PHE A 450 -4.74 -4.50 -19.26
N GLY A 451 -4.04 -4.98 -18.22
CA GLY A 451 -4.56 -4.94 -16.86
C GLY A 451 -4.28 -3.62 -16.15
N ASP A 452 -4.67 -3.57 -14.89
CA ASP A 452 -4.68 -2.35 -14.11
C ASP A 452 -4.08 -2.61 -12.73
N LEU A 453 -2.84 -2.17 -12.58
CA LEU A 453 -2.01 -2.46 -11.41
C LEU A 453 -2.62 -1.92 -10.11
N ILE A 454 -3.22 -0.73 -10.15
CA ILE A 454 -3.77 -0.07 -8.96
C ILE A 454 -4.95 -0.87 -8.41
N TYR A 455 -5.82 -1.39 -9.27
CA TYR A 455 -6.87 -2.32 -8.86
C TYR A 455 -6.30 -3.65 -8.34
N GLN A 456 -5.31 -4.24 -9.02
CA GLN A 456 -4.71 -5.51 -8.57
C GLN A 456 -4.07 -5.39 -7.18
N LEU A 457 -3.43 -4.26 -6.88
CA LEU A 457 -2.81 -3.98 -5.58
C LEU A 457 -3.84 -3.61 -4.50
N ASN A 458 -4.76 -2.68 -4.81
CA ASN A 458 -5.61 -2.10 -3.77
C ASN A 458 -6.91 -2.85 -3.55
N GLN A 459 -7.47 -3.52 -4.57
CA GLN A 459 -8.71 -4.28 -4.46
C GLN A 459 -8.45 -5.78 -4.26
N ARG A 460 -7.51 -6.35 -5.02
CA ARG A 460 -7.30 -7.81 -5.05
C ARG A 460 -6.13 -8.30 -4.18
N LEU A 461 -5.17 -7.43 -3.85
CA LEU A 461 -3.90 -7.78 -3.21
C LEU A 461 -3.22 -8.99 -3.90
N GLY A 462 -3.27 -9.05 -5.23
CA GLY A 462 -2.79 -10.20 -6.00
C GLY A 462 -3.20 -10.14 -7.46
N GLY A 463 -3.18 -11.28 -8.16
CA GLY A 463 -3.69 -11.39 -9.54
C GLY A 463 -2.77 -10.86 -10.64
N HIS A 464 -1.57 -10.40 -10.29
CA HIS A 464 -0.57 -9.91 -11.23
C HIS A 464 0.78 -10.62 -11.05
N SER A 465 1.59 -10.56 -12.11
CA SER A 465 2.98 -10.98 -12.13
C SER A 465 3.85 -9.83 -12.65
N MET A 466 4.79 -9.38 -11.82
CA MET A 466 5.88 -8.50 -12.21
C MET A 466 6.92 -9.36 -12.92
N ASP A 467 6.95 -9.29 -14.25
CA ASP A 467 7.82 -10.17 -15.02
C ASP A 467 9.29 -9.76 -14.85
N THR A 468 10.08 -10.71 -14.35
CA THR A 468 11.52 -10.60 -14.18
C THR A 468 12.28 -11.58 -15.10
N GLY A 469 11.60 -12.10 -16.13
CA GLY A 469 12.12 -13.03 -17.13
C GLY A 469 11.44 -14.41 -17.12
N SER A 470 10.55 -14.68 -16.17
CA SER A 470 9.79 -15.93 -16.11
C SER A 470 8.85 -16.08 -17.31
N SER A 471 8.30 -14.98 -17.83
CA SER A 471 7.47 -15.04 -19.05
C SER A 471 8.25 -15.52 -20.27
N ALA A 472 9.51 -15.11 -20.42
CA ALA A 472 10.36 -15.59 -21.50
C ALA A 472 10.68 -17.09 -21.38
N MET A 473 10.82 -17.61 -20.15
CA MET A 473 11.02 -19.04 -19.90
C MET A 473 9.77 -19.86 -20.23
N ILE A 474 8.58 -19.34 -19.90
CA ILE A 474 7.30 -19.93 -20.32
C ILE A 474 7.21 -19.97 -21.85
N ALA A 475 7.49 -18.85 -22.52
CA ALA A 475 7.45 -18.76 -23.98
C ALA A 475 8.39 -19.76 -24.69
N ARG A 476 9.55 -20.07 -24.09
CA ARG A 476 10.50 -21.08 -24.59
C ARG A 476 10.17 -22.52 -24.17
N GLY A 477 9.12 -22.72 -23.37
CA GLY A 477 8.72 -24.05 -22.87
C GLY A 477 9.59 -24.61 -21.75
N GLU A 478 10.49 -23.80 -21.17
CA GLU A 478 11.30 -24.19 -20.00
C GLU A 478 10.43 -24.33 -18.74
N ILE A 479 9.39 -23.49 -18.65
CA ILE A 479 8.31 -23.62 -17.67
C ILE A 479 7.05 -24.01 -18.46
N LYS A 480 6.57 -25.24 -18.27
CA LYS A 480 5.32 -25.70 -18.90
C LYS A 480 4.12 -25.09 -18.20
N VAL A 481 2.98 -25.01 -18.88
CA VAL A 481 1.74 -24.46 -18.31
C VAL A 481 0.60 -25.48 -18.44
N LYS A 482 -0.17 -25.65 -17.37
CA LYS A 482 -1.47 -26.32 -17.39
C LYS A 482 -2.56 -25.33 -16.96
N SER A 483 -3.45 -24.98 -17.88
CA SER A 483 -4.50 -23.97 -17.67
C SER A 483 -5.86 -24.34 -18.26
N ASP A 484 -5.95 -25.52 -18.86
CA ASP A 484 -7.07 -26.03 -19.65
C ASP A 484 -8.11 -26.80 -18.83
N SER A 485 -7.74 -27.23 -17.62
CA SER A 485 -8.61 -28.00 -16.74
C SER A 485 -8.41 -27.62 -15.26
N PRO A 486 -9.49 -27.58 -14.46
CA PRO A 486 -9.37 -27.35 -13.02
C PRO A 486 -8.71 -28.54 -12.32
N LEU A 487 -7.99 -28.25 -11.25
CA LEU A 487 -7.45 -29.25 -10.34
C LEU A 487 -8.60 -29.95 -9.60
N ALA A 488 -8.66 -31.28 -9.64
CA ALA A 488 -9.75 -32.07 -9.08
C ALA A 488 -9.38 -32.74 -7.75
N SER A 489 -8.29 -33.51 -7.72
CA SER A 489 -7.84 -34.25 -6.53
C SER A 489 -6.35 -34.55 -6.59
N TYR A 490 -5.82 -35.11 -5.51
CA TYR A 490 -4.51 -35.78 -5.54
C TYR A 490 -4.64 -37.20 -6.08
N THR A 491 -3.52 -37.72 -6.58
CA THR A 491 -3.29 -39.15 -6.80
C THR A 491 -2.13 -39.60 -5.92
N GLU A 492 -1.79 -40.90 -5.90
CA GLU A 492 -0.64 -41.40 -5.14
C GLU A 492 0.69 -40.74 -5.55
N GLU A 493 0.83 -40.40 -6.84
CA GLU A 493 2.08 -39.89 -7.43
C GLU A 493 2.00 -38.44 -7.94
N GLY A 494 0.86 -37.75 -7.78
CA GLY A 494 0.65 -36.46 -8.41
C GLY A 494 -0.72 -35.81 -8.23
N LEU A 495 -1.13 -35.07 -9.27
CA LEU A 495 -2.38 -34.30 -9.30
C LEU A 495 -3.29 -34.77 -10.43
N LEU A 496 -4.56 -35.01 -10.13
CA LEU A 496 -5.63 -35.32 -11.09
C LEU A 496 -6.40 -34.04 -11.45
N PHE A 497 -6.70 -33.88 -12.73
CA PHE A 497 -7.47 -32.76 -13.25
C PHE A 497 -8.85 -33.19 -13.74
N GLY A 498 -9.76 -32.24 -13.89
CA GLY A 498 -11.15 -32.52 -14.29
C GLY A 498 -11.31 -33.10 -15.71
N ASP A 499 -10.25 -33.04 -16.52
CA ASP A 499 -10.16 -33.65 -17.85
C ASP A 499 -9.66 -35.11 -17.80
N GLY A 500 -9.39 -35.64 -16.61
CA GLY A 500 -8.82 -36.98 -16.40
C GLY A 500 -7.29 -37.05 -16.52
N SER A 501 -6.61 -35.96 -16.88
CA SER A 501 -5.15 -35.94 -16.97
C SER A 501 -4.49 -35.97 -15.59
N VAL A 502 -3.32 -36.60 -15.51
CA VAL A 502 -2.51 -36.70 -14.27
C VAL A 502 -1.16 -36.04 -14.48
N LEU A 503 -0.75 -35.20 -13.53
CA LEU A 503 0.60 -34.63 -13.46
C LEU A 503 1.40 -35.26 -12.32
N PRO A 504 2.39 -36.13 -12.59
CA PRO A 504 3.25 -36.72 -11.57
C PRO A 504 4.30 -35.73 -11.09
N ALA A 505 4.22 -35.26 -9.84
CA ALA A 505 5.14 -34.26 -9.31
C ALA A 505 5.05 -34.09 -7.79
N ASP A 506 6.13 -33.57 -7.21
CA ASP A 506 6.09 -32.89 -5.93
C ASP A 506 5.49 -31.47 -6.15
N VAL A 507 4.70 -30.97 -5.19
CA VAL A 507 3.77 -29.84 -5.40
C VAL A 507 4.15 -28.61 -4.56
N ILE A 508 4.15 -27.43 -5.16
CA ILE A 508 4.23 -26.16 -4.45
C ILE A 508 2.97 -25.33 -4.63
N PHE A 509 2.36 -24.94 -3.51
CA PHE A 509 1.25 -24.01 -3.46
C PHE A 509 1.75 -22.56 -3.40
N ALA A 510 1.72 -21.88 -4.55
CA ALA A 510 1.90 -20.44 -4.70
C ALA A 510 0.54 -19.71 -4.76
N THR A 511 -0.40 -20.17 -3.95
CA THR A 511 -1.82 -19.77 -3.92
C THR A 511 -2.11 -18.52 -3.08
N GLY A 512 -1.05 -17.87 -2.59
CA GLY A 512 -1.13 -16.64 -1.83
C GLY A 512 -1.59 -16.85 -0.40
N PHE A 513 -2.13 -15.80 0.20
CA PHE A 513 -2.45 -15.79 1.62
C PHE A 513 -3.81 -15.08 1.84
N THR A 514 -4.51 -15.45 2.91
CA THR A 514 -5.57 -14.62 3.50
C THR A 514 -4.95 -13.72 4.56
N GLY A 515 -5.43 -12.49 4.62
CA GLY A 515 -5.06 -11.62 5.72
C GLY A 515 -5.80 -10.31 5.66
N ASN A 516 -6.98 -10.34 6.26
CA ASN A 516 -7.63 -9.15 6.75
C ASN A 516 -7.14 -8.97 8.19
N LEU A 517 -6.44 -7.86 8.51
CA LEU A 517 -5.97 -7.58 9.88
C LEU A 517 -7.12 -7.55 10.90
N ARG A 518 -8.36 -7.35 10.45
CA ARG A 518 -9.54 -7.51 11.28
C ARG A 518 -9.66 -8.90 11.92
N ASP A 519 -9.23 -9.95 11.22
CA ASP A 519 -9.20 -11.29 11.81
C ASP A 519 -8.17 -11.39 12.95
N SER A 520 -7.05 -10.68 12.85
CA SER A 520 -6.08 -10.55 13.95
C SER A 520 -6.66 -9.79 15.14
N VAL A 521 -7.50 -8.78 14.90
CA VAL A 521 -8.25 -8.09 15.97
C VAL A 521 -9.14 -9.07 16.72
N ARG A 522 -9.88 -9.94 16.02
CA ARG A 522 -10.67 -10.99 16.68
C ARG A 522 -9.79 -11.90 17.54
N THR A 523 -8.66 -12.35 17.01
CA THR A 523 -7.73 -13.23 17.74
C THR A 523 -7.14 -12.59 18.98
N PHE A 524 -6.68 -11.34 18.90
CA PHE A 524 -5.98 -10.69 20.02
C PHE A 524 -6.91 -9.98 21.00
N PHE A 525 -8.02 -9.41 20.52
CA PHE A 525 -8.85 -8.48 21.28
C PHE A 525 -10.31 -8.94 21.44
N GLY A 526 -10.70 -10.06 20.83
CA GLY A 526 -12.04 -10.65 20.97
C GLY A 526 -13.11 -10.05 20.05
N GLU A 527 -14.32 -10.60 20.14
CA GLU A 527 -15.45 -10.26 19.26
C GLU A 527 -15.96 -8.83 19.45
N ASP A 528 -15.93 -8.29 20.68
CA ASP A 528 -16.44 -6.95 20.96
C ASP A 528 -15.65 -5.88 20.20
N ILE A 529 -14.32 -6.00 20.16
CA ILE A 529 -13.47 -5.08 19.40
C ILE A 529 -13.57 -5.37 17.91
N TYR A 530 -13.63 -6.64 17.49
CA TYR A 530 -13.80 -7.05 16.09
C TYR A 530 -15.04 -6.41 15.43
N ASN A 531 -16.13 -6.24 16.18
CA ASN A 531 -17.38 -5.65 15.70
C ASN A 531 -17.34 -4.12 15.59
N ARG A 532 -16.28 -3.47 16.10
CA ARG A 532 -16.07 -2.01 16.08
C ARG A 532 -15.01 -1.54 15.08
N VAL A 533 -14.45 -2.46 14.31
CA VAL A 533 -13.39 -2.17 13.34
C VAL A 533 -13.81 -2.57 11.94
N GLU A 534 -13.29 -1.87 10.95
CA GLU A 534 -13.49 -2.17 9.54
C GLU A 534 -12.59 -3.30 9.06
N ASP A 535 -12.89 -3.78 7.86
CA ASP A 535 -12.00 -4.68 7.14
C ASP A 535 -10.72 -3.95 6.75
N TYR A 536 -9.60 -4.64 6.95
CA TYR A 536 -8.33 -4.24 6.39
C TYR A 536 -8.27 -4.66 4.93
N TRP A 537 -8.18 -3.58 4.14
CA TRP A 537 -7.85 -3.50 2.74
C TRP A 537 -8.98 -3.81 1.75
N GLY A 538 -8.83 -3.26 0.56
CA GLY A 538 -9.90 -3.06 -0.41
C GLY A 538 -10.20 -1.59 -0.58
N ILE A 539 -10.97 -1.28 -1.61
CA ILE A 539 -11.40 0.07 -1.95
C ILE A 539 -12.82 0.31 -1.41
N ASP A 540 -13.04 1.47 -0.81
CA ASP A 540 -14.35 1.99 -0.41
C ASP A 540 -15.08 2.68 -1.58
N PRO A 541 -16.36 3.06 -1.42
CA PRO A 541 -17.12 3.71 -2.49
C PRO A 541 -16.54 5.05 -2.99
N GLU A 542 -15.63 5.69 -2.24
CA GLU A 542 -14.96 6.93 -2.64
C GLU A 542 -13.64 6.68 -3.39
N GLY A 543 -13.17 5.43 -3.45
CA GLY A 543 -11.88 5.11 -4.05
C GLY A 543 -10.72 5.09 -3.06
N GLU A 544 -10.98 5.20 -1.76
CA GLU A 544 -9.95 5.16 -0.70
C GLU A 544 -9.75 3.74 -0.14
N LEU A 545 -8.63 3.54 0.55
CA LEU A 545 -8.30 2.25 1.17
C LEU A 545 -9.05 2.05 2.49
N LYS A 546 -9.70 0.90 2.64
CA LYS A 546 -10.52 0.55 3.81
C LYS A 546 -9.69 0.31 5.07
N GLY A 547 -10.12 0.93 6.17
CA GLY A 547 -9.67 0.66 7.54
C GLY A 547 -8.20 0.94 7.87
N VAL A 548 -7.38 1.41 6.92
CA VAL A 548 -5.93 1.55 7.07
C VAL A 548 -5.52 3.02 7.11
N TYR A 549 -4.52 3.35 7.95
CA TYR A 549 -4.01 4.72 8.20
C TYR A 549 -4.99 5.68 8.92
N VAL A 550 -6.24 5.27 9.10
CA VAL A 550 -7.31 6.00 9.80
C VAL A 550 -7.64 5.31 11.13
N PRO A 551 -8.37 5.97 12.06
CA PRO A 551 -8.87 5.31 13.25
C PRO A 551 -9.81 4.18 12.82
N THR A 552 -9.66 2.97 13.35
CA THR A 552 -10.49 1.84 12.91
C THR A 552 -11.96 2.04 13.31
N GLY A 553 -12.89 1.87 12.36
CA GLY A 553 -14.34 1.88 12.60
C GLY A 553 -15.07 3.18 12.26
N LEU A 554 -14.64 3.91 11.24
CA LEU A 554 -15.35 5.10 10.73
C LEU A 554 -16.68 4.76 10.03
N ASP A 555 -16.77 3.58 9.42
CA ASP A 555 -17.93 3.11 8.65
C ASP A 555 -18.79 2.03 9.36
N VAL A 556 -18.48 1.71 10.62
CA VAL A 556 -19.27 0.73 11.39
C VAL A 556 -20.46 1.39 12.09
N LYS A 557 -21.54 0.63 12.32
CA LYS A 557 -22.74 1.08 13.05
C LYS A 557 -22.45 1.57 14.49
N PHE A 558 -21.23 1.38 14.99
CA PHE A 558 -20.78 1.69 16.35
C PHE A 558 -19.67 2.75 16.32
N MET A 559 -19.38 3.34 17.48
CA MET A 559 -18.30 4.32 17.64
C MET A 559 -16.94 3.71 17.23
N PRO A 560 -16.14 4.39 16.38
CA PRO A 560 -14.78 3.94 16.03
C PRO A 560 -13.95 3.65 17.27
N HIS A 561 -13.07 2.67 17.19
CA HIS A 561 -12.18 2.34 18.30
C HIS A 561 -11.11 3.44 18.45
N PRO A 562 -11.05 4.18 19.57
CA PRO A 562 -10.22 5.38 19.68
C PRO A 562 -8.72 5.09 19.84
N GLY A 563 -8.36 3.84 20.12
CA GLY A 563 -6.99 3.41 20.45
C GLY A 563 -6.42 2.35 19.52
N LEU A 564 -6.96 2.10 18.33
CA LEU A 564 -6.54 0.99 17.46
C LEU A 564 -6.37 1.45 16.00
N TRP A 565 -5.30 0.99 15.37
CA TRP A 565 -4.89 1.38 14.02
C TRP A 565 -4.40 0.18 13.22
N TYR A 566 -4.69 0.16 11.92
CA TYR A 566 -4.01 -0.72 10.97
C TYR A 566 -2.94 0.05 10.20
N MET A 567 -1.79 -0.60 10.00
CA MET A 567 -0.70 -0.10 9.18
C MET A 567 -0.20 -1.19 8.24
N GLY A 568 -0.02 -0.85 6.96
CA GLY A 568 0.40 -1.80 5.93
C GLY A 568 0.91 -1.12 4.68
N GLY A 569 0.69 -1.75 3.52
CA GLY A 569 1.15 -1.26 2.22
C GLY A 569 2.61 -1.61 1.90
N GLY A 570 3.02 -1.34 0.67
CA GLY A 570 4.43 -1.46 0.28
C GLY A 570 5.27 -0.30 0.84
N MET A 571 6.60 -0.37 0.73
CA MET A 571 7.51 0.49 1.50
C MET A 571 7.30 1.99 1.30
N GLY A 572 7.22 2.50 0.05
CA GLY A 572 6.98 3.93 -0.17
C GLY A 572 5.61 4.40 0.32
N GLN A 573 4.59 3.56 0.13
CA GLN A 573 3.24 3.83 0.66
C GLN A 573 3.24 3.88 2.19
N ALA A 574 3.81 2.88 2.86
CA ALA A 574 3.91 2.85 4.30
C ALA A 574 4.73 4.02 4.86
N ARG A 575 5.83 4.37 4.17
CA ARG A 575 6.64 5.56 4.47
C ARG A 575 5.86 6.85 4.23
N PHE A 576 4.92 6.95 3.31
CA PHE A 576 4.09 8.15 3.22
C PHE A 576 3.08 8.20 4.37
N TYR A 577 2.29 7.13 4.53
CA TYR A 577 1.12 7.17 5.42
C TYR A 577 1.44 7.07 6.93
N SER A 578 2.61 6.59 7.34
CA SER A 578 2.93 6.50 8.77
C SER A 578 2.97 7.87 9.46
N ARG A 579 3.12 8.97 8.70
CA ARG A 579 3.04 10.34 9.23
C ARG A 579 1.67 10.66 9.76
N PHE A 580 0.63 10.29 9.04
CA PHE A 580 -0.74 10.64 9.42
C PHE A 580 -1.18 9.82 10.62
N VAL A 581 -0.77 8.56 10.70
CA VAL A 581 -0.99 7.75 11.92
C VAL A 581 -0.32 8.40 13.13
N ALA A 582 0.95 8.83 13.00
CA ALA A 582 1.66 9.50 14.09
C ALA A 582 1.03 10.84 14.49
N LEU A 583 0.63 11.68 13.52
CA LEU A 583 -0.02 12.97 13.77
C LEU A 583 -1.41 12.80 14.42
N GLN A 584 -2.19 11.80 13.99
CA GLN A 584 -3.49 11.51 14.60
C GLN A 584 -3.36 11.00 16.03
N ILE A 585 -2.41 10.10 16.28
CA ILE A 585 -2.08 9.65 17.65
C ILE A 585 -1.63 10.86 18.48
N ARG A 586 -0.85 11.77 17.91
CA ARG A 586 -0.43 13.00 18.60
C ARG A 586 -1.61 13.83 19.05
N ALA A 587 -2.48 14.16 18.11
CA ALA A 587 -3.70 14.91 18.35
C ALA A 587 -4.58 14.25 19.42
N SER A 588 -4.73 12.93 19.37
CA SER A 588 -5.55 12.18 20.33
C SER A 588 -4.98 12.20 21.75
N LEU A 589 -3.67 11.98 21.92
CA LEU A 589 -3.02 11.99 23.24
C LEU A 589 -3.04 13.36 23.92
N ASP A 590 -3.09 14.43 23.14
CA ASP A 590 -3.23 15.80 23.63
C ASP A 590 -4.69 16.18 24.00
N GLY A 591 -5.66 15.29 23.76
CA GLY A 591 -7.09 15.56 24.02
C GLY A 591 -7.79 16.39 22.94
N THR A 592 -7.11 16.62 21.82
CA THR A 592 -7.62 17.35 20.65
C THR A 592 -7.52 16.48 19.38
N PRO A 593 -8.17 15.30 19.33
CA PRO A 593 -8.14 14.46 18.13
C PRO A 593 -8.60 15.25 16.90
N LEU A 594 -8.06 14.92 15.72
CA LEU A 594 -8.50 15.55 14.48
C LEU A 594 -10.02 15.37 14.35
N PRO A 595 -10.78 16.47 14.20
CA PRO A 595 -12.21 16.33 13.93
C PRO A 595 -12.38 15.55 12.61
N VAL A 596 -13.27 14.56 12.58
CA VAL A 596 -13.49 13.69 11.42
C VAL A 596 -14.77 14.11 10.71
N TYR A 597 -14.70 14.37 9.41
CA TYR A 597 -15.87 14.65 8.59
C TYR A 597 -16.64 13.35 8.30
N GLN A 598 -17.90 13.29 8.73
CA GLN A 598 -18.78 12.12 8.59
C GLN A 598 -19.91 12.32 7.56
N GLY A 599 -19.88 13.38 6.75
CA GLY A 599 -20.92 13.60 5.75
C GLY A 599 -20.99 12.43 4.77
N ILE A 600 -22.18 11.80 4.66
CA ILE A 600 -22.47 10.75 3.68
C ILE A 600 -22.82 11.44 2.37
N HIS A 601 -22.15 11.07 1.28
CA HIS A 601 -22.59 11.50 -0.05
C HIS A 601 -23.71 10.59 -0.53
N LEU A 602 -24.91 11.14 -0.52
CA LEU A 602 -26.06 10.63 -1.25
C LEU A 602 -25.63 10.40 -2.71
N LYS A 603 -26.02 9.25 -3.26
CA LYS A 603 -26.08 9.03 -4.70
C LYS A 603 -27.06 10.03 -5.30
N GLU A 604 -26.62 11.25 -5.59
CA GLU A 604 -27.30 12.11 -6.56
C GLU A 604 -26.84 11.66 -7.94
N ASN A 605 -27.57 10.67 -8.48
CA ASN A 605 -27.97 10.51 -9.87
C ASN A 605 -28.46 9.07 -10.10
N SER A 606 -29.64 8.77 -9.55
CA SER A 606 -30.60 7.91 -10.22
C SER A 606 -31.67 8.81 -10.83
N ALA A 607 -31.47 9.17 -12.09
CA ALA A 607 -32.48 9.65 -13.01
C ALA A 607 -32.29 8.89 -14.32
#